data_AF-A0A0F9DN03-F1
#
_entry.id   AF-A0A0F9DN03-F1
#
_cell.length_a   1.000
_cell.length_b   1.000
_cell.length_c   1.000
_cell.angle_alpha   90.00
_cell.angle_beta   90.00
_cell.angle_gamma   90.00
#
_symmetry.space_group_name_H-M   'P 1'
#
loop_
_entity.id
_entity.type
_entity.pdbx_description
1 polymer ?
#
loop_
_entity_poly.entity_id
_entity_poly.type
_entity_poly.pdbx_seq_one_letter_code
_entity_poly.pdbx_strand_id
1 'polypeptide(L)'
;MRNCARAGIILGLAIAAASPAQAGQDGPSLSRDGAYWRGPQRTPGAFLSRSPAATDVTVVCDRWPDGSDLRRFGLDAIRLSGARTDHEKCLAVYRWVRRWMIYFSKDRKYGGAPVEKLISPHRKGGYVDQPLKLLNVYGVHHCDGQTRVVEAVWRALGYRAQKVVRGGHTVVGCHYRDYDDVERWHLLDVS
;
A
#
# COMPACT_ATOMS: atom_id res chain seq x y z
N MET A 1 14.96 45.18 45.53
CA MET A 1 14.23 45.74 44.36
C MET A 1 15.12 45.67 43.12
N ARG A 2 14.95 44.63 42.29
CA ARG A 2 15.44 44.58 40.90
C ARG A 2 14.43 43.74 40.11
N ASN A 3 13.71 44.40 39.20
CA ASN A 3 12.64 43.81 38.38
C ASN A 3 13.26 43.07 37.19
N CYS A 4 12.94 41.78 37.05
CA CYS A 4 13.19 41.01 35.84
C CYS A 4 12.18 41.38 34.76
N ALA A 5 12.66 41.96 33.65
CA ALA A 5 11.85 42.20 32.45
C ALA A 5 11.71 40.91 31.65
N ARG A 6 10.46 40.56 31.28
CA ARG A 6 10.12 39.48 30.36
C ARG A 6 10.33 39.93 28.92
N ALA A 7 11.14 39.19 28.15
CA ALA A 7 11.23 39.36 26.71
C ALA A 7 10.05 38.62 26.03
N GLY A 8 9.16 39.36 25.37
CA GLY A 8 8.12 38.81 24.51
C GLY A 8 8.67 38.49 23.13
N ILE A 9 8.48 37.26 22.68
CA ILE A 9 8.78 36.84 21.30
C ILE A 9 7.58 37.27 20.44
N ILE A 10 7.81 38.21 19.52
CA ILE A 10 6.84 38.59 18.48
C ILE A 10 7.05 37.64 17.29
N LEU A 11 6.08 36.75 17.06
CA LEU A 11 6.05 35.88 15.88
C LEU A 11 5.39 36.66 14.73
N GLY A 12 6.20 37.16 13.79
CA GLY A 12 5.69 37.81 12.57
C GLY A 12 5.18 36.77 11.58
N LEU A 13 3.86 36.72 11.37
CA LEU A 13 3.22 35.93 10.33
C LEU A 13 3.25 36.71 9.01
N ALA A 14 4.14 36.35 8.08
CA ALA A 14 4.10 36.89 6.72
C ALA A 14 3.09 36.09 5.88
N ILE A 15 1.92 36.67 5.62
CA ILE A 15 0.95 36.12 4.67
C ILE A 15 1.40 36.51 3.27
N ALA A 16 1.98 35.57 2.52
CA ALA A 16 2.17 35.75 1.08
C ALA A 16 0.82 35.60 0.39
N ALA A 17 0.39 36.64 -0.33
CA ALA A 17 -0.83 36.59 -1.14
C ALA A 17 -0.65 35.55 -2.27
N ALA A 18 -1.51 34.52 -2.28
CA ALA A 18 -1.56 33.55 -3.36
C ALA A 18 -2.13 34.22 -4.62
N SER A 19 -1.40 34.13 -5.74
CA SER A 19 -1.94 34.51 -7.05
C SER A 19 -3.02 33.50 -7.48
N PRO A 20 -4.11 33.93 -8.15
CA PRO A 20 -5.11 33.01 -8.64
C PRO A 20 -4.51 32.05 -9.66
N ALA A 21 -4.70 30.75 -9.45
CA ALA A 21 -4.27 29.71 -10.37
C ALA A 21 -5.01 29.90 -11.71
N GLN A 22 -4.27 30.08 -12.80
CA GLN A 22 -4.81 29.98 -14.15
C GLN A 22 -5.32 28.55 -14.37
N ALA A 23 -6.53 28.42 -14.90
CA ALA A 23 -7.08 27.13 -15.32
C ALA A 23 -6.10 26.45 -16.28
N GLY A 24 -5.59 25.29 -15.87
CA GLY A 24 -4.63 24.52 -16.65
C GLY A 24 -5.22 24.10 -17.98
N GLN A 25 -4.47 24.30 -19.06
CA GLN A 25 -4.79 23.73 -20.36
C GLN A 25 -4.91 22.21 -20.25
N ASP A 26 -5.88 21.62 -20.95
CA ASP A 26 -6.07 20.17 -21.01
C ASP A 26 -4.75 19.49 -21.39
N GLY A 27 -4.23 18.70 -20.46
CA GLY A 27 -3.01 17.92 -20.67
C GLY A 27 -3.20 16.90 -21.80
N PRO A 28 -2.11 16.48 -22.47
CA PRO A 28 -2.19 15.50 -23.55
C PRO A 28 -2.86 14.20 -23.10
N SER A 29 -3.69 13.61 -23.96
CA SER A 29 -4.41 12.38 -23.65
C SER A 29 -3.43 11.21 -23.44
N LEU A 30 -3.67 10.43 -22.38
CA LEU A 30 -2.84 9.27 -22.04
C LEU A 30 -3.11 8.16 -23.08
N SER A 31 -2.14 7.91 -23.96
CA SER A 31 -2.19 6.79 -24.92
C SER A 31 -1.38 5.59 -24.40
N ARG A 32 -1.72 4.38 -24.87
CA ARG A 32 -0.99 3.14 -24.57
C ARG A 32 0.49 3.22 -24.95
N ASP A 33 0.78 3.97 -26.00
CA ASP A 33 2.12 4.18 -26.53
C ASP A 33 2.79 5.42 -25.91
N GLY A 34 2.11 6.07 -24.96
CA GLY A 34 2.66 7.16 -24.16
C GLY A 34 3.80 6.64 -23.30
N ALA A 35 4.93 7.34 -23.32
CA ALA A 35 6.10 7.00 -22.53
C ALA A 35 5.74 6.99 -21.03
N TYR A 36 5.60 5.79 -20.46
CA TYR A 36 5.31 5.59 -19.05
C TYR A 36 6.59 5.77 -18.23
N TRP A 37 6.53 6.65 -17.22
CA TRP A 37 7.65 6.97 -16.35
C TRP A 37 8.08 5.73 -15.53
N ARG A 38 9.34 5.33 -15.70
CA ARG A 38 10.06 4.47 -14.75
C ARG A 38 11.40 5.16 -14.51
N GLY A 39 11.70 5.55 -13.27
CA GLY A 39 13.07 5.94 -12.92
C GLY A 39 14.06 4.80 -13.30
N PRO A 40 15.34 5.07 -13.65
CA PRO A 40 16.11 6.31 -13.51
C PRO A 40 16.70 6.88 -14.84
N GLN A 41 16.08 6.65 -16.00
CA GLN A 41 16.62 7.11 -17.31
C GLN A 41 15.81 8.30 -17.88
N ARG A 42 16.50 9.43 -18.13
CA ARG A 42 15.93 10.74 -18.54
C ARG A 42 15.57 10.77 -20.04
N THR A 43 14.49 11.46 -20.43
CA THR A 43 14.43 12.95 -20.54
C THR A 43 13.13 13.53 -19.92
N PRO A 44 13.19 14.59 -19.09
CA PRO A 44 12.00 15.19 -18.45
C PRO A 44 11.07 15.90 -19.45
N GLY A 45 9.75 15.65 -19.37
CA GLY A 45 8.73 16.44 -20.05
C GLY A 45 8.49 17.80 -19.38
N ALA A 46 7.66 18.65 -20.02
CA ALA A 46 7.44 20.07 -19.67
C ALA A 46 6.90 20.37 -18.26
N PHE A 47 6.54 19.35 -17.48
CA PHE A 47 5.91 19.50 -16.16
C PHE A 47 6.89 19.34 -14.98
N LEU A 48 8.19 19.16 -15.23
CA LEU A 48 9.19 18.93 -14.20
C LEU A 48 10.16 20.11 -14.10
N SER A 49 10.42 20.56 -12.87
CA SER A 49 11.44 21.58 -12.58
C SER A 49 12.76 21.22 -13.25
N ARG A 50 13.38 22.18 -13.95
CA ARG A 50 14.68 21.98 -14.62
C ARG A 50 15.84 21.83 -13.63
N SER A 51 15.66 22.34 -12.41
CA SER A 51 16.59 22.24 -11.29
C SER A 51 15.80 21.89 -10.03
N PRO A 52 15.34 20.63 -9.88
CA PRO A 52 14.58 20.23 -8.72
C PRO A 52 15.47 20.33 -7.46
N ALA A 53 14.99 20.96 -6.40
CA ALA A 53 15.68 21.01 -5.11
C ALA A 53 15.76 19.62 -4.43
N ALA A 54 14.86 18.71 -4.79
CA ALA A 54 14.89 17.30 -4.44
C ALA A 54 14.29 16.46 -5.57
N THR A 55 14.89 15.32 -5.88
CA THR A 55 14.33 14.28 -6.76
C THR A 55 14.00 13.04 -5.94
N ASP A 56 13.11 12.19 -6.46
CA ASP A 56 12.82 10.87 -5.85
C ASP A 56 12.28 10.96 -4.41
N VAL A 57 11.45 11.98 -4.14
CA VAL A 57 10.84 12.19 -2.82
C VAL A 57 9.68 11.22 -2.62
N THR A 58 9.78 10.35 -1.62
CA THR A 58 8.66 9.54 -1.12
C THR A 58 8.13 10.15 0.18
N VAL A 59 6.85 10.50 0.20
CA VAL A 59 6.17 10.90 1.43
C VAL A 59 5.71 9.63 2.15
N VAL A 60 6.32 9.33 3.29
CA VAL A 60 5.94 8.21 4.16
C VAL A 60 5.32 8.72 5.45
N CYS A 61 4.34 7.98 5.98
CA CYS A 61 3.80 8.22 7.31
C CYS A 61 4.39 7.19 8.27
N ASP A 62 4.93 7.62 9.39
CA ASP A 62 5.52 6.75 10.41
C ASP A 62 4.49 5.85 11.11
N ARG A 63 3.19 6.19 11.01
CA ARG A 63 2.03 5.50 11.62
C ARG A 63 1.34 4.49 10.70
N TRP A 64 1.76 4.37 9.44
CA TRP A 64 1.18 3.44 8.47
C TRP A 64 2.27 2.63 7.76
N PRO A 65 1.99 1.37 7.37
CA PRO A 65 2.90 0.63 6.52
C PRO A 65 3.11 1.30 5.16
N ASP A 66 4.32 1.23 4.62
CA ASP A 66 4.59 1.62 3.24
C ASP A 66 4.16 0.49 2.29
N GLY A 67 3.14 0.76 1.47
CA GLY A 67 2.56 -0.20 0.52
C GLY A 67 3.35 -0.36 -0.78
N SER A 68 4.38 0.45 -1.04
CA SER A 68 5.11 0.47 -2.32
C SER A 68 5.92 -0.81 -2.56
N ASP A 69 6.28 -1.54 -1.51
CA ASP A 69 6.98 -2.82 -1.55
C ASP A 69 6.39 -3.80 -0.51
N LEU A 70 6.25 -5.07 -0.90
CA LEU A 70 5.61 -6.09 -0.05
C LEU A 70 6.43 -6.39 1.20
N ARG A 71 7.76 -6.45 1.06
CA ARG A 71 8.65 -6.72 2.20
C ARG A 71 8.64 -5.52 3.14
N ARG A 72 8.69 -4.31 2.61
CA ARG A 72 8.61 -3.08 3.39
C ARG A 72 7.29 -2.97 4.15
N PHE A 73 6.16 -3.22 3.48
CA PHE A 73 4.85 -3.27 4.13
C PHE A 73 4.85 -4.22 5.33
N GLY A 74 5.38 -5.44 5.13
CA GLY A 74 5.48 -6.45 6.19
C GLY A 74 6.35 -6.01 7.37
N LEU A 75 7.52 -5.42 7.08
CA LEU A 75 8.43 -4.92 8.12
C LEU A 75 7.82 -3.75 8.91
N ASP A 76 7.12 -2.84 8.23
CA ASP A 76 6.43 -1.74 8.90
C ASP A 76 5.23 -2.24 9.72
N ALA A 77 4.48 -3.23 9.24
CA ALA A 77 3.41 -3.88 10.00
C ALA A 77 3.95 -4.49 11.31
N ILE A 78 5.08 -5.20 11.25
CA ILE A 78 5.77 -5.78 12.42
C ILE A 78 6.21 -4.68 13.39
N ARG A 79 6.90 -3.64 12.87
CA ARG A 79 7.38 -2.49 13.66
C ARG A 79 6.23 -1.79 14.38
N LEU A 80 5.17 -1.45 13.65
CA LEU A 80 4.00 -0.72 14.16
C LEU A 80 3.19 -1.52 15.18
N SER A 81 3.22 -2.85 15.09
CA SER A 81 2.56 -3.73 16.05
C SER A 81 3.45 -4.13 17.24
N GLY A 82 4.73 -3.75 17.25
CA GLY A 82 5.67 -4.17 18.28
C GLY A 82 5.89 -5.68 18.33
N ALA A 83 5.67 -6.39 17.22
CA ALA A 83 5.68 -7.84 17.15
C ALA A 83 7.10 -8.41 17.24
N ARG A 84 7.31 -9.42 18.10
CA ARG A 84 8.61 -10.02 18.39
C ARG A 84 8.66 -11.49 18.01
N THR A 85 7.61 -12.25 18.32
CA THR A 85 7.53 -13.68 17.97
C THR A 85 7.03 -13.87 16.54
N ASP A 86 7.26 -15.05 15.95
CA ASP A 86 6.77 -15.32 14.59
C ASP A 86 5.24 -15.34 14.53
N HIS A 87 4.59 -15.83 15.57
CA HIS A 87 3.15 -15.72 15.74
C HIS A 87 2.68 -14.25 15.70
N GLU A 88 3.29 -13.38 16.50
CA GLU A 88 2.96 -11.95 16.54
C GLU A 88 3.21 -11.27 15.20
N LYS A 89 4.32 -11.58 14.53
CA LYS A 89 4.67 -11.01 13.22
C LYS A 89 3.66 -11.42 12.15
N CYS A 90 3.26 -12.70 12.13
CA CYS A 90 2.27 -13.19 11.19
C CYS A 90 0.91 -12.53 11.44
N LEU A 91 0.48 -12.43 12.69
CA LEU A 91 -0.75 -11.72 13.07
C LEU A 91 -0.70 -10.23 12.77
N ALA A 92 0.46 -9.58 12.89
CA ALA A 92 0.63 -8.17 12.57
C ALA A 92 0.31 -7.91 11.10
N VAL A 93 0.93 -8.66 10.19
CA VAL A 93 0.65 -8.57 8.74
C VAL A 93 -0.82 -8.81 8.45
N TYR A 94 -1.39 -9.89 8.99
CA TYR A 94 -2.81 -10.22 8.84
C TYR A 94 -3.71 -9.04 9.24
N ARG A 95 -3.51 -8.48 10.44
CA ARG A 95 -4.31 -7.36 10.95
C ARG A 95 -4.15 -6.10 10.11
N TRP A 96 -2.93 -5.81 9.66
CA TRP A 96 -2.66 -4.63 8.84
C TRP A 96 -3.27 -4.73 7.46
N VAL A 97 -3.21 -5.89 6.79
CA VAL A 97 -3.87 -6.08 5.50
C VAL A 97 -5.40 -5.92 5.63
N ARG A 98 -6.02 -6.47 6.68
CA ARG A 98 -7.46 -6.27 6.95
C ARG A 98 -7.84 -4.82 7.23
N ARG A 99 -6.94 -4.03 7.81
CA ARG A 99 -7.14 -2.59 8.02
C ARG A 99 -6.91 -1.80 6.73
N TRP A 100 -5.99 -2.25 5.90
CA TRP A 100 -5.60 -1.60 4.65
C TRP A 100 -6.62 -1.82 3.53
N MET A 101 -7.25 -2.99 3.50
CA MET A 101 -8.13 -3.41 2.42
C MET A 101 -9.58 -3.48 2.88
N ILE A 102 -10.47 -2.93 2.06
CA ILE A 102 -11.91 -3.09 2.21
C ILE A 102 -12.31 -4.46 1.68
N TYR A 103 -13.05 -5.23 2.50
CA TYR A 103 -13.73 -6.42 2.04
C TYR A 103 -14.94 -6.06 1.21
N PHE A 104 -15.07 -6.72 0.07
CA PHE A 104 -16.18 -6.52 -0.86
C PHE A 104 -16.98 -7.81 -1.05
N SER A 105 -18.30 -7.70 -0.87
CA SER A 105 -19.24 -8.81 -1.05
C SER A 105 -19.49 -9.11 -2.53
N LYS A 106 -19.72 -10.37 -2.92
CA LYS A 106 -19.99 -10.77 -4.32
C LYS A 106 -21.29 -10.20 -4.91
N ASP A 107 -22.06 -9.42 -4.16
CA ASP A 107 -23.28 -8.79 -4.66
C ASP A 107 -22.94 -7.79 -5.79
N ARG A 108 -23.37 -8.14 -7.01
CA ARG A 108 -23.15 -7.35 -8.23
C ARG A 108 -23.76 -5.96 -8.16
N LYS A 109 -24.69 -5.71 -7.24
CA LYS A 109 -25.30 -4.39 -7.01
C LYS A 109 -24.26 -3.33 -6.63
N TYR A 110 -23.15 -3.72 -6.00
CA TYR A 110 -22.14 -2.78 -5.51
C TYR A 110 -20.86 -2.72 -6.38
N GLY A 111 -20.88 -3.36 -7.56
CA GLY A 111 -19.74 -3.43 -8.50
C GLY A 111 -18.69 -4.46 -8.07
N GLY A 112 -18.45 -5.51 -8.86
CA GLY A 112 -17.57 -6.63 -8.48
C GLY A 112 -16.12 -6.27 -8.11
N ALA A 113 -15.31 -7.28 -7.78
CA ALA A 113 -13.87 -7.09 -7.54
C ALA A 113 -13.21 -6.24 -8.66
N PRO A 114 -12.17 -5.46 -8.33
CA PRO A 114 -11.55 -4.56 -9.28
C PRO A 114 -11.09 -5.32 -10.53
N VAL A 115 -11.46 -4.76 -11.68
CA VAL A 115 -11.08 -5.25 -13.00
C VAL A 115 -10.41 -4.13 -13.79
N GLU A 116 -9.29 -4.43 -14.42
CA GLU A 116 -8.63 -3.56 -15.39
C GLU A 116 -9.03 -3.95 -16.80
N LYS A 117 -9.21 -2.97 -17.69
CA LYS A 117 -9.38 -3.22 -19.13
C LYS A 117 -8.05 -3.65 -19.76
N LEU A 118 -7.47 -4.75 -19.30
CA LEU A 118 -6.34 -5.40 -19.94
C LEU A 118 -6.87 -6.40 -20.96
N ILE A 119 -6.80 -6.03 -22.23
CA ILE A 119 -6.96 -6.96 -23.36
C ILE A 119 -5.69 -7.81 -23.41
N SER A 120 -5.61 -8.83 -22.55
CA SER A 120 -4.62 -9.89 -22.67
C SER A 120 -5.26 -11.09 -23.35
N PRO A 121 -4.66 -11.68 -24.40
CA PRO A 121 -5.17 -12.89 -25.03
C PRO A 121 -5.23 -14.08 -24.06
N HIS A 122 -4.50 -14.01 -22.93
CA HIS A 122 -4.44 -15.07 -21.92
C HIS A 122 -5.35 -14.82 -20.71
N ARG A 123 -5.99 -13.65 -20.61
CA ARG A 123 -6.73 -13.27 -19.41
C ARG A 123 -7.99 -12.48 -19.74
N LYS A 124 -9.10 -13.20 -19.91
CA LYS A 124 -10.43 -12.57 -20.06
C LYS A 124 -10.88 -11.99 -18.71
N GLY A 125 -11.41 -10.77 -18.74
CA GLY A 125 -12.11 -10.18 -17.59
C GLY A 125 -11.28 -9.28 -16.69
N GLY A 126 -9.97 -9.09 -16.94
CA GLY A 126 -9.24 -7.98 -16.32
C GLY A 126 -8.99 -8.11 -14.81
N TYR A 127 -9.23 -9.27 -14.23
CA TYR A 127 -9.20 -9.47 -12.78
C TYR A 127 -7.84 -9.08 -12.17
N VAL A 128 -7.89 -8.19 -11.18
CA VAL A 128 -6.68 -7.67 -10.53
C VAL A 128 -6.27 -8.59 -9.39
N ASP A 129 -5.18 -9.32 -9.59
CA ASP A 129 -4.63 -10.22 -8.56
C ASP A 129 -3.20 -9.93 -8.16
N GLN A 130 -2.61 -8.85 -8.68
CA GLN A 130 -1.26 -8.43 -8.31
C GLN A 130 -1.28 -7.79 -6.91
N PRO A 131 -0.59 -8.34 -5.91
CA PRO A 131 -0.64 -7.86 -4.53
C PRO A 131 -0.28 -6.37 -4.37
N LEU A 132 0.73 -5.90 -5.12
CA LEU A 132 1.13 -4.49 -5.08
C LEU A 132 0.07 -3.55 -5.66
N LYS A 133 -0.70 -3.97 -6.68
CA LYS A 133 -1.83 -3.18 -7.17
C LYS A 133 -2.97 -3.16 -6.15
N LEU A 134 -3.22 -4.28 -5.49
CA LEU A 134 -4.23 -4.35 -4.45
C LEU A 134 -3.88 -3.46 -3.24
N LEU A 135 -2.61 -3.36 -2.87
CA LEU A 135 -2.16 -2.44 -1.82
C LEU A 135 -2.14 -0.97 -2.28
N ASN A 136 -1.59 -0.65 -3.45
CA ASN A 136 -1.30 0.75 -3.83
C ASN A 136 -2.38 1.44 -4.66
N VAL A 137 -3.25 0.69 -5.33
CA VAL A 137 -4.19 1.25 -6.32
C VAL A 137 -5.63 1.03 -5.89
N TYR A 138 -5.97 -0.22 -5.56
CA TYR A 138 -7.37 -0.59 -5.37
C TYR A 138 -7.83 -0.54 -3.92
N GLY A 139 -7.05 -1.07 -2.98
CA GLY A 139 -7.43 -1.15 -1.57
C GLY A 139 -8.74 -1.92 -1.31
N VAL A 140 -9.26 -2.67 -2.29
CA VAL A 140 -10.55 -3.36 -2.19
C VAL A 140 -10.49 -4.69 -2.93
N HIS A 141 -10.97 -5.76 -2.30
CA HIS A 141 -11.10 -7.07 -2.93
C HIS A 141 -12.00 -8.01 -2.12
N HIS A 142 -12.49 -9.08 -2.75
CA HIS A 142 -13.03 -10.25 -2.03
C HIS A 142 -11.92 -11.12 -1.42
N CYS A 143 -12.32 -12.20 -0.73
CA CYS A 143 -11.45 -13.13 0.01
C CYS A 143 -10.16 -13.48 -0.75
N ASP A 144 -10.26 -13.86 -2.03
CA ASP A 144 -9.12 -14.27 -2.87
C ASP A 144 -8.00 -13.22 -2.96
N GLY A 145 -8.33 -11.94 -3.21
CA GLY A 145 -7.32 -10.90 -3.34
C GLY A 145 -6.67 -10.53 -2.01
N GLN A 146 -7.46 -10.45 -0.94
CA GLN A 146 -6.91 -10.19 0.41
C GLN A 146 -6.00 -11.34 0.87
N THR A 147 -6.41 -12.57 0.61
CA THR A 147 -5.64 -13.78 0.89
C THR A 147 -4.32 -13.78 0.11
N ARG A 148 -4.34 -13.38 -1.17
CA ARG A 148 -3.12 -13.20 -1.98
C ARG A 148 -2.19 -12.13 -1.44
N VAL A 149 -2.73 -11.00 -0.95
CA VAL A 149 -1.90 -9.94 -0.36
C VAL A 149 -1.18 -10.46 0.88
N VAL A 150 -1.91 -11.09 1.81
CA VAL A 150 -1.31 -11.64 3.03
C VAL A 150 -0.26 -12.71 2.68
N GLU A 151 -0.58 -13.64 1.78
CA GLU A 151 0.39 -14.64 1.30
C GLU A 151 1.66 -13.99 0.76
N ALA A 152 1.52 -12.99 -0.12
CA ALA A 152 2.64 -12.36 -0.79
C ALA A 152 3.53 -11.57 0.18
N VAL A 153 2.94 -10.88 1.16
CA VAL A 153 3.69 -10.18 2.21
C VAL A 153 4.46 -11.17 3.09
N TRP A 154 3.82 -12.24 3.54
CA TRP A 154 4.51 -13.28 4.34
C TRP A 154 5.66 -13.93 3.58
N ARG A 155 5.48 -14.24 2.29
CA ARG A 155 6.56 -14.77 1.45
C ARG A 155 7.69 -13.77 1.26
N ALA A 156 7.38 -12.49 1.10
CA ALA A 156 8.38 -11.42 1.01
C ALA A 156 9.18 -11.23 2.32
N LEU A 157 8.59 -11.60 3.47
CA LEU A 157 9.26 -11.66 4.78
C LEU A 157 10.06 -12.96 5.00
N GLY A 158 10.00 -13.91 4.08
CA GLY A 158 10.72 -15.19 4.16
C GLY A 158 9.94 -16.35 4.78
N TYR A 159 8.66 -16.15 5.13
CA TYR A 159 7.83 -17.24 5.64
C TYR A 159 7.34 -18.15 4.51
N ARG A 160 7.13 -19.42 4.84
CA ARG A 160 6.41 -20.35 3.97
C ARG A 160 4.89 -20.11 4.14
N ALA A 161 4.28 -19.49 3.13
CA ALA A 161 2.85 -19.22 3.11
C ALA A 161 2.19 -19.69 1.81
N GLN A 162 0.90 -20.03 1.90
CA GLN A 162 0.10 -20.54 0.78
C GLN A 162 -1.34 -20.07 0.89
N LYS A 163 -1.90 -19.57 -0.21
CA LYS A 163 -3.35 -19.46 -0.34
C LYS A 163 -3.98 -20.85 -0.45
N VAL A 164 -5.05 -21.06 0.31
CA VAL A 164 -5.85 -22.29 0.30
C VAL A 164 -7.27 -21.95 -0.15
N VAL A 165 -7.81 -22.75 -1.07
CA VAL A 165 -9.18 -22.59 -1.59
C VAL A 165 -10.06 -23.70 -1.03
N ARG A 166 -11.19 -23.34 -0.40
CA ARG A 166 -12.16 -24.29 0.14
C ARG A 166 -13.58 -23.82 -0.16
N GLY A 167 -14.34 -24.58 -0.94
CA GLY A 167 -15.77 -24.33 -1.16
C GLY A 167 -16.10 -22.96 -1.78
N GLY A 168 -15.22 -22.40 -2.62
CA GLY A 168 -15.40 -21.06 -3.20
C GLY A 168 -14.99 -19.89 -2.30
N HIS A 169 -14.41 -20.19 -1.14
CA HIS A 169 -13.77 -19.27 -0.21
C HIS A 169 -12.26 -19.47 -0.19
N THR A 170 -11.51 -18.44 0.22
CA THR A 170 -10.04 -18.55 0.33
C THR A 170 -9.59 -18.15 1.72
N VAL A 171 -8.66 -18.93 2.26
CA VAL A 171 -7.96 -18.66 3.52
C VAL A 171 -6.46 -18.73 3.26
N VAL A 172 -5.64 -18.12 4.12
CA VAL A 172 -4.18 -18.15 3.96
C VAL A 172 -3.58 -19.03 5.06
N GLY A 173 -2.69 -19.94 4.67
CA GLY A 173 -1.85 -20.71 5.57
C GLY A 173 -0.46 -20.10 5.67
N CYS A 174 0.11 -20.03 6.88
CA CYS A 174 1.51 -19.73 7.11
C CYS A 174 2.12 -20.79 8.03
N HIS A 175 3.33 -21.24 7.72
CA HIS A 175 4.10 -22.15 8.56
C HIS A 175 5.04 -21.32 9.44
N TYR A 176 4.85 -21.38 10.75
CA TYR A 176 5.70 -20.70 11.73
C TYR A 176 5.68 -21.42 13.08
N ARG A 177 6.59 -21.02 13.96
CA ARG A 177 6.70 -21.50 15.33
C ARG A 177 5.76 -20.72 16.25
N ASP A 178 4.89 -21.45 16.95
CA ASP A 178 3.86 -20.87 17.81
C ASP A 178 4.39 -20.62 19.25
N TYR A 179 3.55 -20.12 20.15
CA TYR A 179 3.94 -19.82 21.55
C TYR A 179 4.38 -21.04 22.37
N ASP A 180 3.98 -22.25 21.96
CA ASP A 180 4.41 -23.52 22.55
C ASP A 180 5.70 -24.08 21.92
N ASP A 181 6.40 -23.28 21.12
CA ASP A 181 7.63 -23.62 20.41
C ASP A 181 7.48 -24.71 19.32
N VAL A 182 6.24 -25.08 18.96
CA VAL A 182 5.96 -26.06 17.91
C VAL A 182 5.80 -25.35 16.55
N GLU A 183 6.53 -25.83 15.54
CA GLU A 183 6.33 -25.41 14.15
C GLU A 183 5.13 -26.13 13.52
N ARG A 184 4.19 -25.36 12.97
CA ARG A 184 3.01 -25.90 12.29
C ARG A 184 2.39 -24.90 11.33
N TRP A 185 1.42 -25.39 10.56
CA TRP A 185 0.58 -24.54 9.72
C TRP A 185 -0.51 -23.86 10.52
N HIS A 186 -0.61 -22.55 10.36
CA HIS A 186 -1.67 -21.71 10.90
C HIS A 186 -2.51 -21.14 9.76
N LEU A 187 -3.82 -21.37 9.81
CA LEU A 187 -4.78 -20.90 8.82
C LEU A 187 -5.49 -19.66 9.35
N LEU A 188 -5.49 -18.58 8.57
CA LEU A 188 -6.21 -17.34 8.87
C LEU A 188 -7.22 -17.02 7.77
N ASP A 189 -8.42 -16.64 8.18
CA ASP A 189 -9.44 -16.07 7.30
C ASP A 189 -9.33 -14.53 7.31
N VAL A 190 -9.02 -13.96 6.15
CA VAL A 190 -8.73 -12.52 5.98
C VAL A 190 -10.00 -11.71 5.68
N SER A 191 -11.04 -12.38 5.21
CA SER A 191 -12.30 -11.79 4.76
C SER A 191 -13.33 -11.55 5.85
#